data_AF-A0A760BF38-F1
#
_entry.id   AF-A0A760BF38-F1
#
_cell.length_a   1.000
_cell.length_b   1.000
_cell.length_c   1.000
_cell.angle_alpha   90.00
_cell.angle_beta   90.00
_cell.angle_gamma   90.00
#
_symmetry.space_group_name_H-M   'P 1'
#
loop_
_entity.id
_entity.type
_entity.pdbx_description
1 polymer ?
#
loop_
_entity_poly.entity_id
_entity_poly.type
_entity_poly.pdbx_seq_one_letter_code
_entity_poly.pdbx_strand_id
1 'polypeptide(L)'
;MTMLKKGLQALLCTLTILTSMACYAIPPGCYSASLGQDTTFHVNNITLRSGSHPNVGDIIYTSPAYTIQYQCQAGDYGATTYRANLVSLPDFNVLRDQLRNAGLALRMLVNDGIWYSGQLINYTPFPFGDVIPAGKNSGVKTVRIQLQIEVVSSPPNVVSVSLSPHTAFKIIMGGLPDQNYGLNINTSGFRLQSIPDCFGRVSISPTWVSLGHIYTDYPSSQHLPRQIPITITAGQNIGCTGQFSDNYDILLSTTFSAPGQTLTSASQAVALTNGQDEPNGLALSLKDNAGNPLTFGSPSTFGNLTQSGGDISRTYTANLDAIPGTELKTGSFSANVVVNITYQ
;
A
#
# COMPACT_ATOMS: atom_id res chain seq x y z
N MET A 1 -39.19 -63.27 -33.77
CA MET A 1 -38.19 -63.57 -32.71
C MET A 1 -36.79 -63.53 -33.31
N THR A 2 -36.49 -62.36 -33.85
CA THR A 2 -35.35 -61.97 -34.69
C THR A 2 -35.42 -60.44 -34.63
N MET A 3 -34.29 -59.76 -34.41
CA MET A 3 -34.16 -58.31 -34.10
C MET A 3 -34.03 -57.91 -32.61
N LEU A 4 -33.28 -58.65 -31.78
CA LEU A 4 -32.84 -58.11 -30.48
C LEU A 4 -31.44 -58.57 -30.04
N LYS A 5 -30.52 -58.82 -30.98
CA LYS A 5 -29.13 -59.24 -30.69
C LYS A 5 -28.03 -58.54 -31.49
N LYS A 6 -28.35 -57.49 -32.25
CA LYS A 6 -27.36 -56.68 -33.00
C LYS A 6 -27.07 -55.30 -32.40
N GLY A 7 -27.63 -54.97 -31.23
CA GLY A 7 -27.47 -53.67 -30.59
C GLY A 7 -26.41 -53.57 -29.48
N LEU A 8 -25.82 -54.69 -29.03
CA LEU A 8 -24.95 -54.70 -27.83
C LEU A 8 -23.45 -54.89 -28.12
N GLN A 9 -23.07 -55.15 -29.37
CA GLN A 9 -21.64 -55.21 -29.79
C GLN A 9 -21.15 -53.93 -30.47
N ALA A 10 -22.03 -52.97 -30.76
CA ALA A 10 -21.64 -51.64 -31.25
C ALA A 10 -21.48 -50.59 -30.14
N LEU A 11 -21.85 -50.91 -28.89
CA LEU A 11 -21.71 -50.02 -27.73
C LEU A 11 -20.40 -50.24 -26.95
N LEU A 12 -19.58 -51.23 -27.34
CA LEU A 12 -18.29 -51.51 -26.69
C LEU A 12 -17.07 -51.08 -27.53
N CYS A 13 -17.26 -50.43 -28.68
CA CYS A 13 -16.20 -49.85 -29.50
C CYS A 13 -16.26 -48.32 -29.63
N THR A 14 -17.13 -47.65 -28.87
CA THR A 14 -17.21 -46.18 -28.80
C THR A 14 -16.74 -45.60 -27.47
N LEU A 15 -16.07 -46.40 -26.62
CA LEU A 15 -15.45 -45.95 -25.37
C LEU A 15 -13.94 -46.20 -25.32
N THR A 16 -13.27 -46.15 -26.47
CA THR A 16 -11.82 -46.01 -26.58
C THR A 16 -11.47 -44.91 -27.57
N ILE A 17 -12.17 -43.78 -27.49
CA ILE A 17 -11.52 -42.49 -27.73
C ILE A 17 -10.87 -42.15 -26.39
N LEU A 18 -9.82 -42.90 -26.04
CA LEU A 18 -8.80 -42.36 -25.16
C LEU A 18 -8.32 -41.12 -25.91
N THR A 19 -8.73 -39.98 -25.40
CA THR A 19 -8.03 -38.72 -25.59
C THR A 19 -6.55 -39.01 -25.38
N SER A 20 -5.82 -39.19 -26.48
CA SER A 20 -4.41 -38.85 -26.52
C SER A 20 -4.34 -37.33 -26.36
N MET A 21 -4.65 -36.85 -25.15
CA MET A 21 -3.91 -35.73 -24.62
C MET A 21 -2.47 -36.21 -24.67
N ALA A 22 -1.76 -35.82 -25.73
CA ALA A 22 -0.33 -35.73 -25.67
C ALA A 22 -0.06 -34.93 -24.39
N CYS A 23 0.37 -35.62 -23.35
CA CYS A 23 0.91 -34.99 -22.17
C CYS A 23 2.19 -34.35 -22.70
N TYR A 24 2.06 -33.12 -23.22
CA TYR A 24 3.21 -32.34 -23.62
C TYR A 24 4.05 -32.25 -22.36
N ALA A 25 5.20 -32.92 -22.38
CA ALA A 25 6.15 -32.82 -21.30
C ALA A 25 6.45 -31.33 -21.15
N ILE A 26 6.01 -30.76 -20.02
CA ILE A 26 6.31 -29.37 -19.70
C ILE A 26 7.85 -29.28 -19.72
N PRO A 27 8.43 -28.33 -20.46
CA PRO A 27 9.87 -28.24 -20.53
C PRO A 27 10.47 -27.99 -19.13
N PRO A 28 11.74 -28.32 -18.91
CA PRO A 28 12.41 -27.95 -17.67
C PRO A 28 12.40 -26.43 -17.48
N GLY A 29 11.98 -25.98 -16.30
CA GLY A 29 11.72 -24.56 -16.02
C GLY A 29 10.87 -24.35 -14.79
N CYS A 30 10.53 -23.09 -14.50
CA CYS A 30 9.58 -22.73 -13.45
C CYS A 30 8.31 -22.12 -14.05
N TYR A 31 7.16 -22.44 -13.47
CA TYR A 31 5.84 -22.07 -13.99
C TYR A 31 4.96 -21.58 -12.86
N SER A 32 3.96 -20.76 -13.19
CA SER A 32 2.89 -20.46 -12.23
C SER A 32 2.12 -21.73 -11.92
N ALA A 33 1.91 -22.01 -10.63
CA ALA A 33 1.06 -23.10 -10.19
C ALA A 33 -0.44 -22.77 -10.32
N SER A 34 -0.78 -21.50 -10.58
CA SER A 34 -2.13 -21.01 -10.84
C SER A 34 -2.26 -20.58 -12.30
N LEU A 35 -3.14 -21.24 -13.06
CA LEU A 35 -3.39 -20.90 -14.47
C LEU A 35 -3.77 -19.41 -14.61
N GLY A 36 -3.01 -18.65 -15.40
CA GLY A 36 -3.35 -17.28 -15.80
C GLY A 36 -2.92 -16.14 -14.86
N GLN A 37 -1.97 -16.35 -13.94
CA GLN A 37 -1.48 -15.30 -13.04
C GLN A 37 -0.01 -14.97 -13.31
N ASP A 38 0.25 -13.95 -14.13
CA ASP A 38 1.49 -13.19 -14.02
C ASP A 38 1.43 -12.37 -12.73
N THR A 39 2.45 -12.47 -11.88
CA THR A 39 2.49 -11.64 -10.68
C THR A 39 2.95 -10.24 -11.05
N THR A 40 2.15 -9.24 -10.68
CA THR A 40 2.54 -7.83 -10.82
C THR A 40 2.81 -7.24 -9.44
N PHE A 41 4.00 -6.67 -9.25
CA PHE A 41 4.30 -5.88 -8.08
C PHE A 41 3.70 -4.49 -8.23
N HIS A 42 2.69 -4.18 -7.41
CA HIS A 42 2.03 -2.88 -7.36
C HIS A 42 2.73 -1.95 -6.37
N VAL A 43 3.65 -1.14 -6.88
CA VAL A 43 4.34 -0.12 -6.09
C VAL A 43 3.50 1.15 -6.11
N ASN A 44 3.23 1.72 -4.94
CA ASN A 44 2.54 3.00 -4.83
C ASN A 44 3.49 4.15 -5.21
N ASN A 45 2.93 5.31 -5.57
CA ASN A 45 3.73 6.52 -5.66
C ASN A 45 4.36 6.82 -4.31
N ILE A 46 5.59 7.34 -4.31
CA ILE A 46 6.35 7.65 -3.11
C ILE A 46 6.76 9.10 -3.16
N THR A 47 6.42 9.81 -2.10
CA THR A 47 6.67 11.23 -1.93
C THR A 47 7.67 11.44 -0.78
N LEU A 48 8.85 11.97 -1.09
CA LEU A 48 9.88 12.31 -0.12
C LEU A 48 9.79 13.79 0.27
N ARG A 49 10.20 14.12 1.50
CA ARG A 49 10.33 15.51 1.96
C ARG A 49 11.76 15.99 1.72
N SER A 50 11.93 17.11 1.01
CA SER A 50 13.27 17.58 0.63
C SER A 50 14.10 18.13 1.80
N GLY A 51 13.52 18.49 2.95
CA GLY A 51 14.28 18.99 4.11
C GLY A 51 14.55 17.96 5.22
N SER A 52 13.88 16.80 5.19
CA SER A 52 14.24 15.65 6.02
C SER A 52 15.01 14.65 5.16
N HIS A 53 16.32 14.85 5.06
CA HIS A 53 17.15 13.96 4.25
C HIS A 53 17.27 12.60 4.96
N PRO A 54 16.77 11.51 4.36
CA PRO A 54 17.04 10.19 4.88
C PRO A 54 18.54 9.90 4.84
N ASN A 55 19.02 9.16 5.82
CA ASN A 55 20.40 8.70 5.89
C ASN A 55 20.64 7.59 4.89
N VAL A 56 21.90 7.41 4.50
CA VAL A 56 22.30 6.22 3.74
C VAL A 56 21.98 4.97 4.55
N GLY A 57 21.27 4.02 3.94
CA GLY A 57 20.76 2.80 4.58
C GLY A 57 19.30 2.88 5.03
N ASP A 58 18.67 4.07 5.04
CA ASP A 58 17.26 4.19 5.41
C ASP A 58 16.35 3.56 4.37
N ILE A 59 15.30 2.87 4.84
CA ILE A 59 14.24 2.31 3.99
C ILE A 59 13.09 3.32 3.90
N ILE A 60 12.91 3.92 2.72
CA ILE A 60 11.91 4.97 2.47
C ILE A 60 10.56 4.42 1.99
N TYR A 61 10.52 3.16 1.59
CA TYR A 61 9.31 2.47 1.20
C TYR A 61 9.42 0.99 1.48
N THR A 62 8.32 0.38 1.90
CA THR A 62 8.16 -1.07 2.02
C THR A 62 6.78 -1.46 1.48
N SER A 63 6.74 -2.32 0.47
CA SER A 63 5.48 -2.79 -0.11
C SER A 63 4.75 -3.76 0.83
N PRO A 64 3.46 -4.05 0.59
CA PRO A 64 2.86 -5.31 1.06
C PRO A 64 3.66 -6.51 0.55
N ALA A 65 3.50 -7.66 1.20
CA ALA A 65 4.16 -8.88 0.75
C ALA A 65 3.37 -9.57 -0.37
N TYR A 66 4.06 -9.83 -1.48
CA TYR A 66 3.54 -10.58 -2.62
C TYR A 66 3.76 -12.06 -2.39
N THR A 67 2.71 -12.85 -2.59
CA THR A 67 2.76 -14.31 -2.44
C THR A 67 2.59 -14.94 -3.81
N ILE A 68 3.63 -15.64 -4.28
CA ILE A 68 3.67 -16.23 -5.62
C ILE A 68 3.70 -17.75 -5.46
N GLN A 69 2.72 -18.42 -6.04
CA GLN A 69 2.69 -19.88 -6.12
C GLN A 69 3.36 -20.35 -7.42
N TYR A 70 4.39 -21.16 -7.29
CA TYR A 70 5.19 -21.63 -8.42
C TYR A 70 5.45 -23.12 -8.33
N GLN A 71 5.78 -23.71 -9.46
CA GLN A 71 6.21 -25.10 -9.58
C GLN A 71 7.36 -25.16 -10.58
N CYS A 72 8.43 -25.86 -10.23
CA CYS A 72 9.58 -26.02 -11.11
C CYS A 72 9.82 -27.48 -11.47
N GLN A 73 10.21 -27.71 -12.71
CA GLN A 73 10.57 -29.01 -13.26
C GLN A 73 12.06 -29.04 -13.58
N ALA A 74 12.80 -29.91 -12.89
CA ALA A 74 14.20 -30.12 -13.15
C ALA A 74 14.35 -30.98 -14.39
N GLY A 75 15.27 -30.58 -15.28
CA GLY A 75 15.72 -31.42 -16.37
C GLY A 75 16.66 -32.51 -15.88
N ASP A 76 17.14 -33.32 -16.81
CA ASP A 76 18.21 -34.30 -16.58
C ASP A 76 19.41 -33.92 -17.45
N TYR A 77 20.06 -32.81 -17.09
CA TYR A 77 21.15 -32.20 -17.85
C TYR A 77 22.51 -32.25 -17.12
N GLY A 78 22.67 -33.19 -16.18
CA GLY A 78 23.95 -33.42 -15.52
C GLY A 78 24.29 -32.51 -14.33
N ALA A 79 23.41 -31.57 -13.94
CA ALA A 79 23.55 -30.88 -12.67
C ALA A 79 23.09 -31.79 -11.52
N THR A 80 23.86 -31.85 -10.43
CA THR A 80 23.56 -32.75 -9.30
C THR A 80 22.42 -32.25 -8.43
N THR A 81 22.13 -30.94 -8.45
CA THR A 81 21.06 -30.31 -7.67
C THR A 81 20.53 -29.06 -8.37
N TYR A 82 19.22 -29.01 -8.61
CA TYR A 82 18.54 -27.84 -9.18
C TYR A 82 17.85 -27.03 -8.08
N ARG A 83 17.60 -25.73 -8.29
CA ARG A 83 16.85 -24.88 -7.34
C ARG A 83 16.18 -23.73 -8.09
N ALA A 84 15.07 -23.21 -7.55
CA ALA A 84 14.47 -21.99 -8.06
C ALA A 84 15.41 -20.79 -7.83
N ASN A 85 15.56 -19.94 -8.85
CA ASN A 85 16.34 -18.72 -8.79
C ASN A 85 15.46 -17.53 -9.18
N LEU A 86 15.59 -16.44 -8.44
CA LEU A 86 15.08 -15.13 -8.84
C LEU A 86 16.17 -14.43 -9.66
N VAL A 87 15.84 -14.00 -10.87
CA VAL A 87 16.76 -13.27 -11.75
C VAL A 87 16.15 -11.94 -12.19
N SER A 88 17.00 -10.93 -12.31
CA SER A 88 16.66 -9.67 -12.97
C SER A 88 16.77 -9.84 -14.49
N LEU A 89 15.80 -9.31 -15.23
CA LEU A 89 15.79 -9.25 -16.68
C LEU A 89 16.48 -7.97 -17.19
N PRO A 90 16.88 -7.90 -18.47
CA PRO A 90 17.52 -6.70 -19.03
C PRO A 90 16.74 -5.40 -18.82
N ASP A 91 15.40 -5.47 -18.86
CA ASP A 91 14.50 -4.32 -18.64
C ASP A 91 14.65 -3.72 -17.23
N PHE A 92 15.09 -4.51 -16.25
CA PHE A 92 15.39 -4.02 -14.92
C PHE A 92 16.54 -2.99 -14.90
N ASN A 93 17.44 -3.01 -15.89
CA ASN A 93 18.55 -2.07 -15.93
C ASN A 93 18.08 -0.61 -16.03
N VAL A 94 16.97 -0.36 -16.73
CA VAL A 94 16.38 0.99 -16.83
C VAL A 94 15.90 1.45 -15.46
N LEU A 95 15.12 0.60 -14.77
CA LEU A 95 14.64 0.84 -13.40
C LEU A 95 15.80 1.08 -12.43
N ARG A 96 16.82 0.20 -12.46
CA ARG A 96 18.01 0.31 -11.61
C ARG A 96 18.76 1.61 -11.84
N ASP A 97 18.98 1.99 -13.10
CA ASP A 97 19.75 3.18 -13.44
C ASP A 97 19.01 4.45 -13.05
N GLN A 98 17.68 4.47 -13.22
CA GLN A 98 16.81 5.54 -12.73
C GLN A 98 16.86 5.68 -11.20
N LEU A 99 16.75 4.58 -10.45
CA LEU A 99 16.89 4.57 -8.98
C LEU A 99 18.27 5.04 -8.55
N ARG A 100 19.34 4.52 -9.18
CA ARG A 100 20.73 4.89 -8.85
C ARG A 100 21.00 6.37 -9.08
N ASN A 101 20.54 6.93 -10.19
CA ASN A 101 20.69 8.36 -10.48
C ASN A 101 19.96 9.24 -9.45
N ALA A 102 18.90 8.69 -8.83
CA ALA A 102 18.18 9.32 -7.75
C ALA A 102 18.78 9.05 -6.35
N GLY A 103 19.87 8.30 -6.26
CA GLY A 103 20.50 7.95 -4.99
C GLY A 103 19.82 6.82 -4.22
N LEU A 104 19.08 5.97 -4.92
CA LEU A 104 18.24 4.91 -4.36
C LEU A 104 18.63 3.53 -4.92
N ALA A 105 18.26 2.48 -4.18
CA ALA A 105 18.37 1.09 -4.62
C ALA A 105 17.11 0.29 -4.27
N LEU A 106 16.84 -0.74 -5.06
CA LEU A 106 15.79 -1.72 -4.78
C LEU A 106 16.38 -2.88 -3.98
N ARG A 107 15.71 -3.19 -2.88
CA ARG A 107 15.97 -4.36 -2.04
C ARG A 107 14.71 -5.23 -2.04
N MET A 108 14.87 -6.54 -2.18
CA MET A 108 13.76 -7.49 -2.08
C MET A 108 14.02 -8.46 -0.93
N LEU A 109 13.08 -8.48 0.03
CA LEU A 109 13.04 -9.49 1.06
C LEU A 109 12.35 -10.72 0.49
N VAL A 110 13.12 -11.77 0.24
CA VAL A 110 12.65 -13.09 -0.15
C VAL A 110 12.72 -13.98 1.10
N ASN A 111 11.85 -15.00 1.23
CA ASN A 111 11.85 -15.88 2.41
C ASN A 111 13.25 -16.34 2.86
N ASP A 112 14.12 -16.64 1.91
CA ASP A 112 15.44 -17.23 2.16
C ASP A 112 16.57 -16.19 2.21
N GLY A 113 16.25 -14.89 2.16
CA GLY A 113 17.24 -13.82 2.30
C GLY A 113 16.91 -12.54 1.53
N ILE A 114 17.93 -11.73 1.30
CA ILE A 114 17.78 -10.41 0.70
C ILE A 114 18.42 -10.42 -0.68
N TRP A 115 17.62 -10.12 -1.70
CA TRP A 115 18.14 -9.73 -3.01
C TRP A 115 18.32 -8.22 -3.05
N TYR A 116 19.40 -7.74 -3.67
CA TYR A 116 19.75 -6.32 -3.61
C TYR A 116 20.31 -5.82 -4.95
N SER A 117 19.75 -4.70 -5.44
CA SER A 117 20.12 -4.13 -6.73
C SER A 117 21.34 -3.21 -6.70
N GLY A 118 21.89 -2.90 -5.51
CA GLY A 118 23.04 -2.00 -5.39
C GLY A 118 24.38 -2.64 -5.73
N GLN A 119 24.43 -3.96 -5.97
CA GLN A 119 25.62 -4.64 -6.47
C GLN A 119 25.71 -4.52 -8.00
N LEU A 120 26.90 -4.15 -8.52
CA LEU A 120 27.18 -3.90 -9.95
C LEU A 120 27.14 -5.15 -10.85
N ILE A 121 26.73 -6.29 -10.31
CA ILE A 121 26.80 -7.56 -11.04
C ILE A 121 25.49 -7.72 -11.82
N ASN A 122 25.55 -7.37 -13.11
CA ASN A 122 24.51 -7.71 -14.08
C ASN A 122 24.29 -9.22 -14.00
N TYR A 123 23.10 -9.64 -13.57
CA TYR A 123 22.71 -11.04 -13.47
C TYR A 123 23.33 -11.80 -12.29
N THR A 124 22.87 -11.52 -11.06
CA THR A 124 23.09 -12.41 -9.91
C THR A 124 21.81 -13.21 -9.66
N PRO A 125 21.75 -14.48 -10.09
CA PRO A 125 20.66 -15.37 -9.70
C PRO A 125 20.63 -15.52 -8.18
N PHE A 126 19.47 -15.31 -7.58
CA PHE A 126 19.27 -15.50 -6.16
C PHE A 126 18.54 -16.82 -5.91
N PRO A 127 19.26 -17.85 -5.42
CA PRO A 127 18.66 -19.14 -5.13
C PRO A 127 17.72 -19.06 -3.93
N PHE A 128 16.54 -19.66 -4.06
CA PHE A 128 15.56 -19.74 -2.98
C PHE A 128 14.80 -21.08 -3.03
N GLY A 129 14.18 -21.46 -1.93
CA GLY A 129 13.48 -22.73 -1.78
C GLY A 129 14.39 -23.97 -1.74
N ASP A 130 13.74 -25.12 -1.77
CA ASP A 130 14.38 -26.43 -1.62
C ASP A 130 15.16 -26.86 -2.87
N VAL A 131 16.14 -27.73 -2.67
CA VAL A 131 16.82 -28.42 -3.77
C VAL A 131 15.87 -29.40 -4.46
N ILE A 132 15.89 -29.40 -5.78
CA ILE A 132 15.10 -30.27 -6.66
C ILE A 132 16.06 -31.26 -7.33
N PRO A 133 15.89 -32.58 -7.11
CA PRO A 133 16.72 -33.57 -7.79
C PRO A 133 16.49 -33.58 -9.30
N ALA A 134 17.50 -34.03 -10.05
CA ALA A 134 17.40 -34.18 -11.50
C ALA A 134 16.18 -35.01 -11.91
N GLY A 135 15.47 -34.56 -12.96
CA GLY A 135 14.25 -35.20 -13.47
C GLY A 135 13.05 -35.17 -12.51
N LYS A 136 13.11 -34.43 -11.40
CA LYS A 136 12.00 -34.28 -10.45
C LYS A 136 11.32 -32.93 -10.56
N ASN A 137 10.15 -32.85 -9.95
CA ASN A 137 9.35 -31.64 -9.84
C ASN A 137 9.34 -31.18 -8.38
N SER A 138 9.35 -29.87 -8.14
CA SER A 138 9.31 -29.28 -6.79
C SER A 138 8.00 -29.53 -6.03
N GLY A 139 6.92 -29.90 -6.74
CA GLY A 139 5.56 -29.67 -6.30
C GLY A 139 5.20 -28.19 -6.29
N VAL A 140 3.97 -27.86 -5.91
CA VAL A 140 3.56 -26.46 -5.73
C VAL A 140 4.25 -25.90 -4.49
N LYS A 141 4.95 -24.78 -4.68
CA LYS A 141 5.68 -24.04 -3.66
C LYS A 141 5.21 -22.60 -3.64
N THR A 142 5.46 -21.92 -2.52
CA THR A 142 5.08 -20.52 -2.35
C THR A 142 6.31 -19.72 -1.97
N VAL A 143 6.57 -18.64 -2.71
CA VAL A 143 7.56 -17.63 -2.32
C VAL A 143 6.85 -16.35 -1.90
N ARG A 144 7.33 -15.74 -0.82
CA ARG A 144 6.88 -14.43 -0.38
C ARG A 144 7.99 -13.42 -0.66
N ILE A 145 7.63 -12.33 -1.33
CA ILE A 145 8.55 -11.27 -1.75
C ILE A 145 8.01 -9.94 -1.24
N GLN A 146 8.85 -9.13 -0.61
CA GLN A 146 8.53 -7.77 -0.20
C GLN A 146 9.55 -6.80 -0.77
N LEU A 147 9.09 -5.73 -1.41
CA LEU A 147 9.96 -4.73 -2.01
C LEU A 147 10.27 -3.63 -0.99
N GLN A 148 11.51 -3.18 -1.00
CA GLN A 148 12.00 -2.06 -0.21
C GLN A 148 12.82 -1.13 -1.08
N ILE A 149 12.64 0.18 -0.91
CA ILE A 149 13.51 1.18 -1.53
C ILE A 149 14.43 1.73 -0.44
N GLU A 150 15.72 1.58 -0.67
CA GLU A 150 16.80 1.97 0.23
C GLU A 150 17.53 3.20 -0.31
N VAL A 151 17.95 4.08 0.58
CA VAL A 151 18.76 5.26 0.26
C VAL A 151 20.23 4.86 0.22
N VAL A 152 20.89 5.06 -0.92
CA VAL A 152 22.30 4.71 -1.11
C VAL A 152 23.21 5.94 -1.26
N SER A 153 22.64 7.13 -1.46
CA SER A 153 23.36 8.41 -1.38
C SER A 153 22.51 9.48 -0.69
N SER A 154 23.14 10.36 0.08
CA SER A 154 22.46 11.45 0.80
C SER A 154 23.04 12.82 0.42
N PRO A 155 22.21 13.83 0.10
CA PRO A 155 20.76 13.72 -0.06
C PRO A 155 20.40 12.93 -1.34
N PRO A 156 19.29 12.18 -1.35
CA PRO A 156 18.84 11.51 -2.56
C PRO A 156 18.43 12.56 -3.60
N ASN A 157 18.84 12.39 -4.85
CA ASN A 157 18.54 13.32 -5.94
C ASN A 157 17.20 12.96 -6.61
N VAL A 158 16.11 13.07 -5.86
CA VAL A 158 14.77 12.69 -6.33
C VAL A 158 13.97 13.93 -6.68
N VAL A 159 14.14 14.49 -7.88
CA VAL A 159 13.27 15.59 -8.33
C VAL A 159 11.90 15.05 -8.69
N SER A 160 11.88 14.12 -9.65
CA SER A 160 10.72 13.34 -10.06
C SER A 160 11.18 12.27 -11.02
N VAL A 161 10.93 11.01 -10.69
CA VAL A 161 11.21 9.86 -11.54
C VAL A 161 9.90 9.10 -11.73
N SER A 162 9.42 9.06 -12.97
CA SER A 162 8.33 8.16 -13.36
C SER A 162 8.93 6.88 -13.89
N LEU A 163 8.52 5.77 -13.29
CA LEU A 163 8.97 4.44 -13.65
C LEU A 163 7.84 3.77 -14.42
N SER A 164 8.15 3.28 -15.62
CA SER A 164 7.18 2.61 -16.48
C SER A 164 6.97 1.16 -16.01
N PRO A 165 5.82 0.54 -16.32
CA PRO A 165 5.64 -0.90 -16.11
C PRO A 165 6.65 -1.70 -16.94
N HIS A 166 7.28 -2.72 -16.32
CA HIS A 166 8.27 -3.58 -16.99
C HIS A 166 8.15 -5.02 -16.50
N THR A 167 8.53 -5.99 -17.35
CA THR A 167 8.82 -7.35 -16.90
C THR A 167 10.25 -7.39 -16.37
N ALA A 168 10.41 -6.98 -15.11
CA ALA A 168 11.73 -6.74 -14.53
C ALA A 168 12.40 -8.00 -13.97
N PHE A 169 11.61 -9.00 -13.57
CA PHE A 169 12.15 -10.20 -12.92
C PHE A 169 11.54 -11.48 -13.49
N LYS A 170 12.24 -12.58 -13.24
CA LYS A 170 11.78 -13.92 -13.61
C LYS A 170 12.18 -14.91 -12.54
N ILE A 171 11.30 -15.86 -12.23
CA ILE A 171 11.66 -17.06 -11.49
C ILE A 171 12.01 -18.14 -12.50
N ILE A 172 13.24 -18.64 -12.44
CA ILE A 172 13.76 -19.66 -13.34
C ILE A 172 14.26 -20.87 -12.54
N MET A 173 14.49 -21.97 -13.24
CA MET A 173 15.24 -23.09 -12.67
C MET A 173 16.74 -22.84 -12.82
N GLY A 174 17.45 -22.68 -11.71
CA GLY A 174 18.90 -22.61 -11.65
C GLY A 174 19.55 -23.94 -12.01
N GLY A 175 20.67 -23.89 -12.73
CA GLY A 175 21.41 -25.08 -13.18
C GLY A 175 20.98 -25.64 -14.54
N LEU A 176 20.00 -25.02 -15.22
CA LEU A 176 19.68 -25.34 -16.61
C LEU A 176 20.56 -24.55 -17.59
N PRO A 177 20.98 -25.17 -18.71
CA PRO A 177 21.72 -24.48 -19.78
C PRO A 177 20.83 -23.49 -20.55
N ASP A 178 19.52 -23.75 -20.62
CA ASP A 178 18.53 -22.85 -21.18
C ASP A 178 17.61 -22.30 -20.06
N GLN A 179 17.51 -20.97 -19.97
CA GLN A 179 16.71 -20.23 -18.98
C GLN A 179 15.49 -19.53 -19.62
N ASN A 180 15.12 -19.97 -20.83
CA ASN A 180 13.96 -19.48 -21.58
C ASN A 180 12.64 -19.76 -20.85
N TYR A 181 12.55 -20.83 -20.07
CA TYR A 181 11.33 -21.19 -19.32
C TYR A 181 11.36 -20.69 -17.88
N GLY A 182 10.42 -19.81 -17.54
CA GLY A 182 10.28 -19.27 -16.19
C GLY A 182 9.02 -18.43 -16.04
N LEU A 183 8.72 -18.11 -14.79
CA LEU A 183 7.59 -17.27 -14.42
C LEU A 183 8.02 -15.81 -14.40
N ASN A 184 7.48 -15.01 -15.31
CA ASN A 184 7.72 -13.58 -15.36
C ASN A 184 7.04 -12.88 -14.19
N ILE A 185 7.71 -11.85 -13.67
CA ILE A 185 7.19 -10.96 -12.65
C ILE A 185 7.25 -9.54 -13.21
N ASN A 186 6.08 -8.94 -13.31
CA ASN A 186 5.91 -7.58 -13.79
C ASN A 186 5.99 -6.59 -12.63
N THR A 187 6.37 -5.36 -12.93
CA THR A 187 6.25 -4.22 -12.00
C THR A 187 5.23 -3.24 -12.55
N SER A 188 4.39 -2.68 -11.68
CA SER A 188 3.55 -1.55 -12.06
C SER A 188 4.41 -0.31 -12.31
N GLY A 189 3.89 0.61 -13.11
CA GLY A 189 4.44 1.95 -13.14
C GLY A 189 4.16 2.64 -11.82
N PHE A 190 5.11 3.44 -11.34
CA PHE A 190 4.97 4.25 -10.13
C PHE A 190 5.84 5.49 -10.24
N ARG A 191 5.60 6.44 -9.34
CA ARG A 191 6.34 7.69 -9.32
C ARG A 191 7.08 7.87 -8.01
N LEU A 192 8.32 8.33 -8.12
CA LEU A 192 9.12 8.86 -7.02
C LEU A 192 9.24 10.36 -7.19
N GLN A 193 8.95 11.15 -6.16
CA GLN A 193 9.11 12.61 -6.21
C GLN A 193 9.54 13.16 -4.85
N SER A 194 10.29 14.26 -4.85
CA SER A 194 10.56 15.02 -3.63
C SER A 194 9.76 16.31 -3.62
N ILE A 195 9.23 16.65 -2.46
CA ILE A 195 8.45 17.85 -2.22
C ILE A 195 9.21 18.73 -1.22
N PRO A 196 9.45 20.01 -1.53
CA PRO A 196 10.08 20.94 -0.60
C PRO A 196 9.22 21.19 0.62
N ASP A 197 9.86 21.44 1.78
CA ASP A 197 9.15 21.64 3.04
C ASP A 197 8.17 22.82 3.00
N CYS A 198 8.46 23.85 2.20
CA CYS A 198 7.59 25.00 2.03
C CYS A 198 6.34 24.73 1.16
N PHE A 199 6.18 23.52 0.58
CA PHE A 199 5.20 23.27 -0.47
C PHE A 199 3.76 23.35 0.01
N GLY A 200 3.45 22.78 1.17
CA GLY A 200 2.07 22.69 1.65
C GLY A 200 1.69 23.83 2.56
N ARG A 201 0.42 24.21 2.51
CA ARG A 201 -0.22 25.00 3.55
C ARG A 201 -1.54 24.36 3.97
N VAL A 202 -1.86 24.47 5.24
CA VAL A 202 -3.15 24.07 5.82
C VAL A 202 -3.68 25.24 6.62
N SER A 203 -4.95 25.56 6.42
CA SER A 203 -5.68 26.53 7.24
C SER A 203 -6.98 25.90 7.74
N ILE A 204 -7.42 26.36 8.91
CA ILE A 204 -8.66 25.92 9.54
C ILE A 204 -9.47 27.19 9.86
N SER A 205 -10.75 27.20 9.51
CA SER A 205 -11.65 28.32 9.75
C SER A 205 -13.01 27.83 10.27
N PRO A 206 -13.46 28.26 11.47
CA PRO A 206 -12.70 29.06 12.44
C PRO A 206 -11.63 28.22 13.15
N THR A 207 -10.55 28.86 13.63
CA THR A 207 -9.52 28.20 14.46
C THR A 207 -9.99 27.94 15.90
N TRP A 208 -10.94 28.74 16.38
CA TRP A 208 -11.56 28.61 17.70
C TRP A 208 -13.07 28.52 17.53
N VAL A 209 -13.67 27.52 18.19
CA VAL A 209 -15.11 27.27 18.14
C VAL A 209 -15.70 27.53 19.51
N SER A 210 -16.57 28.54 19.61
CA SER A 210 -17.36 28.78 20.82
C SER A 210 -18.62 27.95 20.79
N LEU A 211 -18.70 26.95 21.67
CA LEU A 211 -19.86 26.06 21.78
C LEU A 211 -21.00 26.65 22.64
N GLY A 212 -20.80 27.87 23.17
CA GLY A 212 -21.76 28.58 23.99
C GLY A 212 -21.92 28.01 25.40
N HIS A 213 -23.04 28.34 26.02
CA HIS A 213 -23.40 27.88 27.37
C HIS A 213 -24.42 26.75 27.29
N ILE A 214 -24.20 25.71 28.09
CA ILE A 214 -25.11 24.59 28.26
C ILE A 214 -25.72 24.70 29.66
N TYR A 215 -27.06 24.65 29.71
CA TYR A 215 -27.82 24.79 30.93
C TYR A 215 -28.19 23.41 31.49
N THR A 216 -27.78 23.13 32.74
CA THR A 216 -27.98 21.82 33.38
C THR A 216 -29.38 21.66 33.97
N ASP A 217 -30.13 22.75 34.13
CA ASP A 217 -31.49 22.82 34.66
C ASP A 217 -32.57 22.59 33.59
N TYR A 218 -32.20 22.49 32.30
CA TYR A 218 -33.09 22.18 31.20
C TYR A 218 -32.77 20.82 30.57
N PRO A 219 -33.79 20.07 30.09
CA PRO A 219 -33.55 18.80 29.39
C PRO A 219 -32.58 19.00 28.23
N SER A 220 -31.48 18.22 28.22
CA SER A 220 -30.42 18.30 27.22
C SER A 220 -30.95 18.18 25.78
N SER A 221 -31.99 17.37 25.58
CA SER A 221 -32.66 17.19 24.29
C SER A 221 -33.27 18.47 23.69
N GLN A 222 -33.43 19.55 24.47
CA GLN A 222 -33.97 20.82 23.99
C GLN A 222 -32.90 21.78 23.48
N HIS A 223 -31.62 21.59 23.85
CA HIS A 223 -30.54 22.53 23.53
C HIS A 223 -29.25 21.86 23.02
N LEU A 224 -29.21 20.54 22.98
CA LEU A 224 -28.19 19.71 22.33
C LEU A 224 -28.82 18.89 21.18
N PRO A 225 -28.05 18.57 20.13
CA PRO A 225 -26.64 18.91 19.95
C PRO A 225 -26.43 20.38 19.53
N ARG A 226 -25.28 20.96 19.93
CA ARG A 226 -24.77 22.20 19.33
C ARG A 226 -23.83 21.86 18.18
N GLN A 227 -24.12 22.40 17.00
CA GLN A 227 -23.40 22.11 15.79
C GLN A 227 -22.76 23.37 15.22
N ILE A 228 -21.46 23.32 14.96
CA ILE A 228 -20.72 24.43 14.38
C ILE A 228 -19.86 23.91 13.23
N PRO A 229 -19.99 24.48 12.01
CA PRO A 229 -19.17 24.09 10.88
C PRO A 229 -17.72 24.56 11.06
N ILE A 230 -16.79 23.71 10.65
CA ILE A 230 -15.36 23.99 10.59
C ILE A 230 -14.90 23.63 9.18
N THR A 231 -14.28 24.57 8.49
CA THR A 231 -13.69 24.34 7.17
C THR A 231 -12.19 24.14 7.32
N ILE A 232 -11.68 23.06 6.74
CA ILE A 232 -10.25 22.78 6.63
C ILE A 232 -9.88 22.94 5.17
N THR A 233 -8.85 23.71 4.91
CA THR A 233 -8.36 24.01 3.57
C THR A 233 -6.90 23.61 3.48
N ALA A 234 -6.58 22.70 2.56
CA ALA A 234 -5.21 22.33 2.23
C ALA A 234 -4.88 22.81 0.81
N GLY A 235 -3.68 23.33 0.62
CA GLY A 235 -3.26 23.87 -0.67
C GLY A 235 -1.75 23.99 -0.77
N GLN A 236 -1.32 24.56 -1.89
CA GLN A 236 0.11 24.78 -2.18
C GLN A 236 0.54 26.18 -1.77
N ASN A 237 1.71 26.35 -1.18
CA ASN A 237 2.23 27.66 -0.88
C ASN A 237 2.77 28.32 -2.15
N ILE A 238 2.21 29.48 -2.51
CA ILE A 238 2.66 30.24 -3.67
C ILE A 238 4.07 30.76 -3.38
N GLY A 239 5.01 30.51 -4.30
CA GLY A 239 6.39 30.97 -4.17
C GLY A 239 7.32 30.02 -3.41
N CYS A 240 6.87 28.79 -3.09
CA CYS A 240 7.79 27.76 -2.64
C CYS A 240 8.73 27.38 -3.79
N THR A 241 10.01 27.72 -3.65
CA THR A 241 11.06 27.43 -4.63
C THR A 241 11.78 26.14 -4.25
N GLY A 242 11.94 25.23 -5.21
CA GLY A 242 12.59 23.94 -5.01
C GLY A 242 12.47 23.06 -6.26
N GLN A 243 13.30 22.03 -6.37
CA GLN A 243 13.12 21.05 -7.44
C GLN A 243 12.00 20.07 -7.04
N PHE A 244 10.81 20.31 -7.56
CA PHE A 244 9.68 19.39 -7.52
C PHE A 244 9.16 19.23 -8.95
N SER A 245 8.39 18.17 -9.22
CA SER A 245 7.85 18.01 -10.55
C SER A 245 6.84 19.09 -10.89
N ASP A 246 6.81 19.53 -12.14
CA ASP A 246 5.73 20.37 -12.62
C ASP A 246 4.40 19.61 -12.69
N ASN A 247 4.41 18.33 -13.05
CA ASN A 247 3.19 17.52 -13.16
C ASN A 247 3.05 16.71 -11.87
N TYR A 248 2.03 16.88 -11.02
CA TYR A 248 1.82 16.02 -9.87
C TYR A 248 0.34 15.87 -9.53
N ASP A 249 0.05 14.71 -8.94
CA ASP A 249 -1.18 14.42 -8.24
C ASP A 249 -0.77 13.84 -6.88
N ILE A 250 -0.91 14.65 -5.82
CA ILE A 250 -0.52 14.26 -4.47
C ILE A 250 -1.80 14.01 -3.68
N LEU A 251 -2.04 12.73 -3.41
CA LEU A 251 -3.12 12.30 -2.53
C LEU A 251 -2.81 12.75 -1.09
N LEU A 252 -3.76 13.43 -0.48
CA LEU A 252 -3.74 13.86 0.91
C LEU A 252 -4.63 12.96 1.75
N SER A 253 -4.11 12.56 2.90
CA SER A 253 -4.91 12.00 3.99
C SER A 253 -5.04 12.98 5.13
N THR A 254 -6.16 12.91 5.84
CA THR A 254 -6.41 13.65 7.08
C THR A 254 -6.54 12.68 8.25
N THR A 255 -6.04 13.06 9.41
CA THR A 255 -6.24 12.35 10.68
C THR A 255 -6.55 13.36 11.78
N PHE A 256 -7.58 13.08 12.57
CA PHE A 256 -7.97 13.90 13.71
C PHE A 256 -7.49 13.24 15.00
N SER A 257 -6.92 14.02 15.92
CA SER A 257 -6.46 13.54 17.23
C SER A 257 -6.82 14.53 18.32
N ALA A 258 -7.01 14.05 19.55
CA ALA A 258 -7.30 14.86 20.72
C ALA A 258 -6.26 14.55 21.82
N PRO A 259 -5.02 15.03 21.68
CA PRO A 259 -3.93 14.66 22.57
C PRO A 259 -4.22 15.07 24.01
N GLY A 260 -3.99 14.16 24.95
CA GLY A 260 -4.24 14.38 26.37
C GLY A 260 -5.72 14.38 26.78
N GLN A 261 -6.65 14.05 25.87
CA GLN A 261 -8.07 13.98 26.19
C GLN A 261 -8.59 12.55 26.20
N THR A 262 -9.62 12.30 27.02
CA THR A 262 -10.28 11.01 27.10
C THR A 262 -11.27 10.86 25.95
N LEU A 263 -11.14 9.78 25.18
CA LEU A 263 -12.09 9.45 24.12
C LEU A 263 -13.20 8.53 24.64
N THR A 264 -14.37 8.60 24.02
CA THR A 264 -15.45 7.63 24.26
C THR A 264 -15.08 6.24 23.74
N SER A 265 -15.84 5.20 24.12
CA SER A 265 -15.52 3.79 23.83
C SER A 265 -15.34 3.45 22.33
N ALA A 266 -15.90 4.26 21.42
CA ALA A 266 -15.75 4.10 19.97
C ALA A 266 -14.67 5.01 19.35
N SER A 267 -13.97 5.81 20.15
CA SER A 267 -13.04 6.86 19.68
C SER A 267 -13.67 7.85 18.71
N GLN A 268 -14.99 8.07 18.77
CA GLN A 268 -15.72 8.98 17.88
C GLN A 268 -16.04 10.33 18.52
N ALA A 269 -15.80 10.46 19.83
CA ALA A 269 -15.98 11.71 20.55
C ALA A 269 -14.95 11.83 21.66
N VAL A 270 -14.62 13.08 22.00
CA VAL A 270 -13.90 13.45 23.21
C VAL A 270 -14.91 13.58 24.34
N ALA A 271 -14.74 12.84 25.43
CA ALA A 271 -15.48 13.06 26.66
C ALA A 271 -14.91 14.29 27.39
N LEU A 272 -15.75 15.29 27.63
CA LEU A 272 -15.33 16.56 28.19
C LEU A 272 -15.30 16.51 29.73
N THR A 273 -14.39 17.30 30.28
CA THR A 273 -14.29 17.56 31.72
C THR A 273 -14.70 18.99 32.04
N ASN A 274 -15.06 19.24 33.30
CA ASN A 274 -15.22 20.58 33.83
C ASN A 274 -13.87 21.19 34.23
N GLY A 275 -13.88 22.41 34.77
CA GLY A 275 -12.68 23.12 35.23
C GLY A 275 -11.96 22.46 36.43
N GLN A 276 -12.48 21.35 36.95
CA GLN A 276 -11.90 20.54 38.01
C GLN A 276 -11.43 19.16 37.49
N ASP A 277 -11.35 18.99 36.17
CA ASP A 277 -10.97 17.74 35.50
C ASP A 277 -11.92 16.56 35.77
N GLU A 278 -13.14 16.82 36.24
CA GLU A 278 -14.17 15.80 36.41
C GLU A 278 -14.99 15.64 35.12
N PRO A 279 -15.40 14.42 34.74
CA PRO A 279 -16.33 14.20 33.63
C PRO A 279 -17.61 15.03 33.82
N ASN A 280 -17.96 15.83 32.81
CA ASN A 280 -19.08 16.77 32.90
C ASN A 280 -20.36 16.32 32.17
N GLY A 281 -20.36 15.10 31.61
CA GLY A 281 -21.48 14.52 30.88
C GLY A 281 -21.65 15.01 29.44
N LEU A 282 -20.73 15.82 28.92
CA LEU A 282 -20.71 16.27 27.52
C LEU A 282 -19.66 15.53 26.70
N ALA A 283 -19.93 15.38 25.40
CA ALA A 283 -18.98 14.85 24.45
C ALA A 283 -18.92 15.72 23.18
N LEU A 284 -17.69 15.93 22.69
CA LEU A 284 -17.43 16.61 21.42
C LEU A 284 -17.08 15.57 20.35
N SER A 285 -17.92 15.46 19.32
CA SER A 285 -17.64 14.67 18.12
C SER A 285 -17.41 15.57 16.91
N LEU A 286 -16.75 15.03 15.89
CA LEU A 286 -16.65 15.66 14.58
C LEU A 286 -17.39 14.79 13.56
N LYS A 287 -18.11 15.44 12.64
CA LYS A 287 -18.78 14.79 11.52
C LYS A 287 -18.23 15.30 10.19
N ASP A 288 -18.17 14.45 9.19
CA ASP A 288 -17.87 14.87 7.81
C ASP A 288 -19.04 15.64 7.18
N ASN A 289 -18.85 16.11 5.94
CA ASN A 289 -19.88 16.85 5.20
C ASN A 289 -21.11 16.00 4.85
N ALA A 290 -21.01 14.67 4.89
CA ALA A 290 -22.14 13.76 4.72
C ALA A 290 -22.85 13.45 6.06
N GLY A 291 -22.35 13.99 7.17
CA GLY A 291 -22.90 13.78 8.51
C GLY A 291 -22.38 12.53 9.21
N ASN A 292 -21.42 11.80 8.64
CA ASN A 292 -20.87 10.60 9.25
C ASN A 292 -19.93 10.96 10.40
N PRO A 293 -19.98 10.26 11.54
CA PRO A 293 -19.06 10.49 12.65
C PRO A 293 -17.62 10.10 12.25
N LEU A 294 -16.68 10.98 12.57
CA LEU A 294 -15.25 10.70 12.43
C LEU A 294 -14.74 9.87 13.61
N THR A 295 -13.75 9.02 13.34
CA THR A 295 -13.04 8.26 14.36
C THR A 295 -11.66 8.88 14.57
N PHE A 296 -11.37 9.32 15.78
CA PHE A 296 -10.07 9.88 16.16
C PHE A 296 -8.95 8.84 16.00
N GLY A 297 -7.82 9.26 15.45
CA GLY A 297 -6.67 8.40 15.14
C GLY A 297 -6.78 7.61 13.83
N SER A 298 -7.97 7.53 13.22
CA SER A 298 -8.16 6.84 11.95
C SER A 298 -7.93 7.77 10.76
N PRO A 299 -7.05 7.42 9.81
CA PRO A 299 -6.83 8.24 8.62
C PRO A 299 -8.02 8.14 7.66
N SER A 300 -8.32 9.23 6.97
CA SER A 300 -9.30 9.27 5.87
C SER A 300 -8.79 10.09 4.69
N THR A 301 -9.35 9.87 3.51
CA THR A 301 -8.97 10.61 2.30
C THR A 301 -9.44 12.05 2.39
N PHE A 302 -8.51 13.01 2.22
CA PHE A 302 -8.83 14.43 2.17
C PHE A 302 -9.08 14.89 0.73
N GLY A 303 -8.23 14.46 -0.21
CA GLY A 303 -8.33 14.78 -1.64
C GLY A 303 -6.96 14.89 -2.30
N ASN A 304 -6.93 15.36 -3.54
CA ASN A 304 -5.73 15.39 -4.37
C ASN A 304 -5.29 16.82 -4.69
N LEU A 305 -4.04 17.16 -4.38
CA LEU A 305 -3.42 18.40 -4.87
C LEU A 305 -2.92 18.17 -6.28
N THR A 306 -3.43 18.97 -7.22
CA THR A 306 -3.11 18.84 -8.65
C THR A 306 -2.20 19.97 -9.13
N GLN A 307 -1.48 19.70 -10.23
CA GLN A 307 -0.66 20.70 -10.94
C GLN A 307 -1.44 21.97 -11.33
N SER A 308 -2.73 21.85 -11.66
CA SER A 308 -3.57 23.00 -12.04
C SER A 308 -3.67 24.07 -10.94
N GLY A 309 -3.12 23.76 -9.76
CA GLY A 309 -3.18 24.60 -8.58
C GLY A 309 -4.56 24.55 -7.94
N GLY A 310 -4.68 25.30 -6.86
CA GLY A 310 -5.92 25.44 -6.11
C GLY A 310 -5.89 24.79 -4.74
N ASP A 311 -6.86 25.20 -3.94
CA ASP A 311 -7.06 24.71 -2.60
C ASP A 311 -8.14 23.64 -2.58
N ILE A 312 -7.95 22.63 -1.75
CA ILE A 312 -8.95 21.64 -1.43
C ILE A 312 -9.55 22.03 -0.09
N SER A 313 -10.84 22.30 -0.09
CA SER A 313 -11.60 22.60 1.12
C SER A 313 -12.55 21.47 1.47
N ARG A 314 -12.64 21.17 2.76
CA ARG A 314 -13.57 20.21 3.35
C ARG A 314 -14.23 20.83 4.56
N THR A 315 -15.56 20.75 4.60
CA THR A 315 -16.35 21.19 5.75
C THR A 315 -16.61 19.99 6.64
N TYR A 316 -16.38 20.18 7.92
CA TYR A 316 -16.70 19.27 9.01
C TYR A 316 -17.66 19.98 9.97
N THR A 317 -18.34 19.21 10.81
CA THR A 317 -19.22 19.75 11.83
C THR A 317 -18.73 19.32 13.20
N ALA A 318 -18.36 20.28 14.04
CA ALA A 318 -18.19 20.05 15.47
C ALA A 318 -19.57 19.91 16.12
N ASN A 319 -19.79 18.78 16.79
CA ASN A 319 -21.07 18.40 17.39
C ASN A 319 -20.87 18.14 18.88
N LEU A 320 -21.29 19.08 19.72
CA LEU A 320 -21.36 18.92 21.16
C LEU A 320 -22.70 18.29 21.54
N ASP A 321 -22.66 17.19 22.28
CA ASP A 321 -23.84 16.45 22.71
C ASP A 321 -23.70 15.94 24.15
N ALA A 322 -24.80 15.53 24.76
CA ALA A 322 -24.78 14.85 26.06
C ALA A 322 -24.40 13.38 25.88
N ILE A 323 -23.65 12.84 26.84
CA ILE A 323 -23.36 11.40 26.89
C ILE A 323 -24.60 10.72 27.52
N PRO A 324 -25.26 9.78 26.81
CA PRO A 324 -26.44 9.10 27.34
C PRO A 324 -26.18 8.43 28.68
N GLY A 325 -27.08 8.63 29.65
CA GLY A 325 -26.98 8.03 30.98
C GLY A 325 -25.99 8.73 31.93
N THR A 326 -25.44 9.87 31.56
CA THR A 326 -24.57 10.68 32.42
C THR A 326 -25.25 11.98 32.86
N GLU A 327 -24.91 12.45 34.05
CA GLU A 327 -25.38 13.73 34.57
C GLU A 327 -24.53 14.88 34.02
N LEU A 328 -25.18 15.97 33.60
CA LEU A 328 -24.49 17.19 33.21
C LEU A 328 -24.00 17.95 34.45
N LYS A 329 -22.69 18.18 34.54
CA LYS A 329 -22.09 18.98 35.62
C LYS A 329 -21.75 20.39 35.16
N THR A 330 -21.91 21.35 36.05
CA THR A 330 -21.55 22.74 35.79
C THR A 330 -20.03 22.93 35.77
N GLY A 331 -19.59 24.00 35.11
CA GLY A 331 -18.18 24.39 34.98
C GLY A 331 -17.79 24.68 33.53
N SER A 332 -16.63 25.32 33.36
CA SER A 332 -16.05 25.54 32.04
C SER A 332 -15.61 24.22 31.42
N PHE A 333 -15.72 24.09 30.11
CA PHE A 333 -15.22 22.94 29.35
C PHE A 333 -14.47 23.41 28.12
N SER A 334 -13.50 22.61 27.67
CA SER A 334 -12.76 22.86 26.43
C SER A 334 -12.22 21.56 25.85
N ALA A 335 -11.89 21.59 24.57
CA ALA A 335 -11.24 20.48 23.88
C ALA A 335 -10.25 20.99 22.86
N ASN A 336 -9.11 20.29 22.77
CA ASN A 336 -8.08 20.56 21.78
C ASN A 336 -8.06 19.41 20.78
N VAL A 337 -8.40 19.72 19.53
CA VAL A 337 -8.34 18.78 18.42
C VAL A 337 -7.26 19.21 17.46
N VAL A 338 -6.35 18.28 17.13
CA VAL A 338 -5.28 18.45 16.16
C VAL A 338 -5.68 17.74 14.87
N VAL A 339 -5.56 18.47 13.75
CA VAL A 339 -5.75 17.93 12.40
C VAL A 339 -4.40 17.77 11.75
N ASN A 340 -4.08 16.55 11.33
CA ASN A 340 -2.88 16.24 10.56
C ASN A 340 -3.24 15.98 9.11
N ILE A 341 -2.69 16.77 8.18
CA ILE A 341 -2.78 16.52 6.73
C ILE A 341 -1.44 15.95 6.27
N THR A 342 -1.47 14.79 5.62
CA THR A 342 -0.28 14.03 5.24
C THR A 342 -0.30 13.69 3.75
N TYR A 343 0.81 13.95 3.06
CA TYR A 343 1.04 13.48 1.69
C TYR A 343 1.18 11.95 1.68
N GLN A 344 0.53 11.29 0.72
CA GLN A 344 0.67 9.86 0.50
C GLN A 344 1.71 9.53 -0.58
#